data_AF-A0A854X3V3-F1
#
_entry.id   AF-A0A854X3V3-F1
#
_cell.length_a   1.000
_cell.length_b   1.000
_cell.length_c   1.000
_cell.angle_alpha   90.00
_cell.angle_beta   90.00
_cell.angle_gamma   90.00
#
_symmetry.space_group_name_H-M   'P 1'
#
loop_
_entity.id
_entity.type
_entity.pdbx_description
1 polymer ?
#
loop_
_entity_poly.entity_id
_entity_poly.type
_entity_poly.pdbx_seq_one_letter_code
_entity_poly.pdbx_strand_id
1 'polypeptide(L)'
;MASEEKTGSRSKPDTKGNFKISGEMLELIAKSERHYRRRKRWARRWEFNRFFWFLDEFPSHEMYRPFGEDRRNTRQEMSYHRLRQVTSWTYWSHMKSTTGLKFAAAGGLISAFFQAAPGLRGGATTAEPLGWLLIAGFLYVLAVLWFEFRCPVLLKRALKKDTSYLGIEGRRWLLALVEDELRRWWAVAPYWPDTRALNPDSNADETISAIMDGYGVPAFSGFNVRACAHIEKALYEYSLVSGKTIWRNDHFHSGLDKLEPRYTIPANGRPLMQTLHLSRVSAWNSKVDEPSQAGDLVLRWFESSVGIQHRLSKPKDVDMSREAEGLVHLFERDESALTFTRIIASWQNTMRPTSRLILILLFLASAGAFCWFVYLQMRILLPSLI
;
A
#
# COMPACT_ATOMS: atom_id res chain seq x y z
N MET A 1 82.92 -32.65 15.78
CA MET A 1 82.31 -32.18 17.04
C MET A 1 81.46 -30.97 16.70
N ALA A 2 80.17 -31.22 16.44
CA ALA A 2 79.03 -30.89 17.30
C ALA A 2 78.64 -29.39 17.15
N SER A 3 77.56 -29.05 16.43
CA SER A 3 76.16 -28.87 16.94
C SER A 3 76.06 -27.58 17.76
N GLU A 4 75.15 -26.60 17.64
CA GLU A 4 73.75 -26.42 17.19
C GLU A 4 73.56 -24.89 17.05
N GLU A 5 72.95 -24.35 16.00
CA GLU A 5 71.51 -24.07 15.83
C GLU A 5 70.90 -23.05 16.83
N LYS A 6 70.46 -21.88 16.32
CA LYS A 6 69.34 -21.09 16.84
C LYS A 6 68.75 -20.16 15.77
N THR A 7 67.78 -20.73 15.06
CA THR A 7 66.54 -20.14 14.55
C THR A 7 66.32 -18.62 14.73
N GLY A 8 66.38 -17.87 13.63
CA GLY A 8 65.80 -16.53 13.52
C GLY A 8 64.29 -16.63 13.33
N SER A 9 63.54 -16.09 14.28
CA SER A 9 62.08 -16.10 14.31
C SER A 9 61.46 -15.14 13.30
N ARG A 10 60.41 -15.63 12.61
CA ARG A 10 59.41 -14.85 11.88
C ARG A 10 58.89 -13.71 12.76
N SER A 11 59.04 -12.46 12.30
CA SER A 11 58.29 -11.32 12.83
C SER A 11 56.79 -11.56 12.59
N LYS A 12 56.02 -11.54 13.67
CA LYS A 12 54.55 -11.49 13.62
C LYS A 12 54.13 -10.11 13.11
N PRO A 13 53.07 -9.98 12.30
CA PRO A 13 52.47 -8.68 12.02
C PRO A 13 51.89 -8.11 13.32
N ASP A 14 52.24 -6.87 13.62
CA ASP A 14 51.70 -6.09 14.74
C ASP A 14 50.19 -5.86 14.55
N THR A 15 49.38 -6.82 15.01
CA THR A 15 47.95 -6.61 15.24
C THR A 15 47.77 -5.81 16.52
N LYS A 16 47.74 -4.48 16.41
CA LYS A 16 47.00 -3.54 17.28
C LYS A 16 47.23 -2.09 16.83
N GLY A 17 46.71 -1.75 15.66
CA GLY A 17 46.41 -0.36 15.35
C GLY A 17 45.27 0.12 16.24
N ASN A 18 45.60 0.73 17.38
CA ASN A 18 44.62 1.43 18.21
C ASN A 18 44.04 2.59 17.41
N PHE A 19 42.87 2.40 16.81
CA PHE A 19 42.06 3.48 16.25
C PHE A 19 41.74 4.47 17.39
N LYS A 20 42.52 5.54 17.52
CA LYS A 20 42.21 6.65 18.44
C LYS A 20 41.04 7.42 17.82
N ILE A 21 39.84 7.13 18.30
CA ILE A 21 38.64 7.90 17.97
C ILE A 21 38.88 9.34 18.47
N SER A 22 38.95 10.31 17.55
CA SER A 22 39.13 11.71 17.91
C SER A 22 37.88 12.25 18.64
N GLY A 23 38.05 13.31 19.44
CA GLY A 23 36.92 13.98 20.12
C GLY A 23 35.81 14.41 19.15
N GLU A 24 36.20 14.84 17.94
CA GLU A 24 35.28 15.19 16.86
C GLU A 24 34.49 13.99 16.31
N MET A 25 35.12 12.80 16.22
CA MET A 25 34.42 11.57 15.84
C MET A 25 33.41 11.15 16.90
N LEU A 26 33.73 11.28 18.19
CA LEU A 26 32.77 11.02 19.27
C LEU A 26 31.58 11.97 19.23
N GLU A 27 31.80 13.25 18.94
CA GLU A 27 30.71 14.23 18.77
C GLU A 27 29.83 13.91 17.56
N LEU A 28 30.43 13.51 16.43
CA LEU A 28 29.69 13.11 15.23
C LEU A 28 28.85 11.85 15.47
N ILE A 29 29.40 10.86 16.18
CA ILE A 29 28.68 9.65 16.60
C ILE A 29 27.55 10.00 17.57
N ALA A 30 27.80 10.84 18.57
CA ALA A 30 26.76 11.28 19.50
C ALA A 30 25.65 12.07 18.78
N LYS A 31 26.00 12.89 17.79
CA LYS A 31 25.04 13.64 16.98
C LYS A 31 24.23 12.70 16.06
N SER A 32 24.87 11.74 15.40
CA SER A 32 24.20 10.75 14.55
C SER A 32 23.27 9.86 15.36
N GLU A 33 23.68 9.41 16.55
CA GLU A 33 22.85 8.67 17.49
C GLU A 33 21.63 9.48 17.95
N ARG A 34 21.81 10.76 18.30
CA ARG A 34 20.69 11.63 18.69
C ARG A 34 19.71 11.80 17.53
N HIS A 35 20.20 11.98 16.30
CA HIS A 35 19.35 12.04 15.12
C HIS A 35 18.62 10.72 14.86
N TYR A 36 19.30 9.59 14.98
CA TYR A 36 18.72 8.26 14.85
C TYR A 36 17.63 8.02 15.90
N ARG A 37 17.90 8.30 17.18
CA ARG A 37 16.91 8.20 18.26
C ARG A 37 15.71 9.11 18.03
N ARG A 38 15.91 10.34 17.54
CA ARG A 38 14.81 11.24 17.17
C ARG A 38 13.98 10.64 16.05
N ARG A 39 14.59 10.16 14.97
CA ARG A 39 13.89 9.50 13.86
C ARG A 39 13.11 8.28 14.35
N LYS A 40 13.69 7.44 15.21
CA LYS A 40 13.01 6.28 15.81
C LYS A 40 11.80 6.68 16.66
N ARG A 41 11.88 7.77 17.43
CA ARG A 41 10.73 8.29 18.19
C ARG A 41 9.63 8.81 17.27
N TRP A 42 9.98 9.52 16.20
CA TRP A 42 9.02 10.02 15.22
C TRP A 42 8.34 8.87 14.47
N ALA A 43 9.10 7.86 14.03
CA ALA A 43 8.58 6.64 13.42
C ALA A 43 7.59 5.94 14.36
N ARG A 44 7.99 5.71 15.62
CA ARG A 44 7.08 5.13 16.63
C ARG A 44 5.83 5.97 16.84
N ARG A 45 5.95 7.31 16.95
CA ARG A 45 4.77 8.18 17.09
C ARG A 45 3.81 8.06 15.89
N TRP A 46 4.33 7.94 14.68
CA TRP A 46 3.53 7.72 13.49
C TRP A 46 2.88 6.32 13.49
N GLU A 47 3.62 5.31 13.94
CA GLU A 47 3.16 3.92 14.02
C GLU A 47 2.05 3.71 15.06
N PHE A 48 2.01 4.47 16.15
CA PHE A 48 1.04 4.27 17.24
C PHE A 48 -0.14 5.25 17.24
N ASN A 49 -0.10 6.32 16.43
CA ASN A 49 -1.13 7.36 16.46
C ASN A 49 -2.22 7.14 15.40
N ARG A 50 -3.47 7.08 15.85
CA ARG A 50 -4.68 6.85 15.03
C ARG A 50 -4.86 7.87 13.91
N PHE A 51 -4.42 9.11 14.11
CA PHE A 51 -4.50 10.15 13.08
C PHE A 51 -3.61 9.80 11.88
N PHE A 52 -2.38 9.35 12.14
CA PHE A 52 -1.47 8.91 11.08
C PHE A 52 -1.95 7.64 10.41
N TRP A 53 -2.62 6.74 11.14
CA TRP A 53 -3.24 5.55 10.54
C TRP A 53 -4.31 5.87 9.49
N PHE A 54 -5.04 6.98 9.69
CA PHE A 54 -6.04 7.44 8.73
C PHE A 54 -5.39 8.04 7.47
N LEU A 55 -4.33 8.84 7.66
CA LEU A 55 -3.60 9.49 6.58
C LEU A 55 -2.69 8.54 5.79
N ASP A 56 -2.29 7.41 6.39
CA ASP A 56 -1.48 6.40 5.72
C ASP A 56 -2.31 5.69 4.64
N GLU A 57 -2.00 5.99 3.38
CA GLU A 57 -2.66 5.40 2.21
C GLU A 57 -2.33 3.93 2.04
N PHE A 58 -1.13 3.52 2.46
CA PHE A 58 -0.55 2.20 2.23
C PHE A 58 -0.61 1.34 3.50
N PRO A 59 -0.78 0.01 3.46
CA PRO A 59 -0.74 -0.82 4.67
C PRO A 59 0.58 -0.70 5.41
N SER A 60 0.51 -0.65 6.74
CA SER A 60 1.69 -0.46 7.57
C SER A 60 2.78 -1.45 7.23
N HIS A 61 4.01 -0.97 7.17
CA HIS A 61 5.15 -1.79 6.82
C HIS A 61 5.33 -2.98 7.81
N GLU A 62 4.85 -2.83 9.06
CA GLU A 62 4.80 -3.89 10.07
C GLU A 62 4.02 -5.15 9.64
N MET A 63 3.02 -5.04 8.75
CA MET A 63 2.26 -6.22 8.29
C MET A 63 3.14 -7.28 7.62
N TYR A 64 4.28 -6.86 7.08
CA TYR A 64 5.18 -7.71 6.33
C TYR A 64 6.39 -8.13 7.16
N ARG A 65 6.69 -7.44 8.27
CA ARG A 65 7.86 -7.80 9.09
C ARG A 65 7.59 -9.10 9.86
N PRO A 66 8.57 -10.00 9.96
CA PRO A 66 8.47 -11.16 10.84
C PRO A 66 8.18 -10.72 12.29
N PHE A 67 7.49 -11.58 13.05
CA PHE A 67 7.11 -11.28 14.43
C PHE A 67 8.34 -10.93 15.27
N GLY A 68 8.34 -9.74 15.89
CA GLY A 68 9.43 -9.24 16.72
C GLY A 68 8.91 -8.26 17.78
N GLU A 69 9.75 -7.96 18.77
CA GLU A 69 9.40 -7.17 19.96
C GLU A 69 8.89 -5.74 19.66
N ASP A 70 9.23 -5.19 18.50
CA ASP A 70 8.84 -3.83 18.08
C ASP A 70 7.45 -3.76 17.39
N ARG A 71 6.67 -4.85 17.30
CA ARG A 71 5.33 -4.86 16.65
C ARG A 71 4.24 -4.31 17.56
N ARG A 72 3.21 -3.69 16.97
CA ARG A 72 1.96 -3.35 17.67
C ARG A 72 1.35 -4.56 18.38
N ASN A 73 0.81 -4.34 19.58
CA ASN A 73 0.06 -5.35 20.32
C ASN A 73 -1.22 -5.75 19.54
N THR A 74 -1.74 -6.97 19.73
CA THR A 74 -2.93 -7.50 19.05
C THR A 74 -4.13 -6.56 19.15
N ARG A 75 -4.35 -5.95 20.31
CA ARG A 75 -5.41 -4.94 20.53
C ARG A 75 -5.21 -3.69 19.67
N GLN A 76 -3.96 -3.24 19.52
CA GLN A 76 -3.63 -2.07 18.70
C GLN A 76 -3.81 -2.40 17.22
N GLU A 77 -3.39 -3.59 16.78
CA GLU A 77 -3.57 -4.09 15.42
C GLU A 77 -5.06 -4.22 15.07
N MET A 78 -5.88 -4.80 15.96
CA MET A 78 -7.34 -4.84 15.80
C MET A 78 -7.93 -3.41 15.67
N SER A 79 -7.48 -2.47 16.51
CA SER A 79 -7.97 -1.09 16.46
C SER A 79 -7.58 -0.37 15.17
N TYR A 80 -6.41 -0.66 14.62
CA TYR A 80 -5.93 -0.17 13.32
C TYR A 80 -6.78 -0.72 12.18
N HIS A 81 -6.98 -2.04 12.12
CA HIS A 81 -7.82 -2.67 11.10
C HIS A 81 -9.27 -2.20 11.17
N ARG A 82 -9.83 -2.07 12.38
CA ARG A 82 -11.18 -1.54 12.58
C ARG A 82 -11.31 -0.11 12.07
N LEU A 83 -10.33 0.76 12.38
CA LEU A 83 -10.32 2.13 11.87
C LEU A 83 -10.30 2.14 10.33
N ARG A 84 -9.44 1.32 9.72
CA ARG A 84 -9.35 1.22 8.26
C ARG A 84 -10.61 0.67 7.61
N GLN A 85 -11.25 -0.32 8.22
CA GLN A 85 -12.53 -0.85 7.75
C GLN A 85 -13.62 0.22 7.77
N VAL A 86 -13.81 0.92 8.90
CA VAL A 86 -14.85 1.96 9.02
C VAL A 86 -14.57 3.17 8.11
N THR A 87 -13.30 3.47 7.85
CA THR A 87 -12.91 4.60 6.99
C THR A 87 -12.67 4.20 5.54
N SER A 88 -12.94 2.95 5.16
CA SER A 88 -12.70 2.43 3.80
C SER A 88 -13.74 2.91 2.80
N TRP A 89 -13.33 3.11 1.55
CA TRP A 89 -14.26 3.40 0.45
C TRP A 89 -15.34 2.33 0.27
N THR A 90 -15.01 1.04 0.47
CA THR A 90 -15.99 -0.06 0.44
C THR A 90 -17.07 0.10 1.49
N TYR A 91 -16.72 0.42 2.74
CA TYR A 91 -17.70 0.66 3.80
C TYR A 91 -18.68 1.79 3.43
N TRP A 92 -18.17 2.92 2.96
CA TRP A 92 -19.01 4.04 2.54
C TRP A 92 -19.83 3.75 1.29
N SER A 93 -19.36 2.87 0.39
CA SER A 93 -20.13 2.41 -0.77
C SER A 93 -21.34 1.56 -0.36
N HIS A 94 -21.20 0.69 0.64
CA HIS A 94 -22.31 -0.07 1.21
C HIS A 94 -23.25 0.84 2.01
N MET A 95 -22.70 1.85 2.67
CA MET A 95 -23.50 2.86 3.35
C MET A 95 -24.37 3.61 2.35
N LYS A 96 -23.82 4.10 1.22
CA LYS A 96 -24.61 4.72 0.12
C LYS A 96 -25.83 3.87 -0.29
N SER A 97 -25.67 2.58 -0.55
CA SER A 97 -26.78 1.74 -1.02
C SER A 97 -27.83 1.44 0.04
N THR A 98 -27.41 1.23 1.30
CA THR A 98 -28.30 0.81 2.39
C THR A 98 -28.91 1.98 3.17
N THR A 99 -28.16 3.06 3.39
CA THR A 99 -28.66 4.24 4.10
C THR A 99 -29.51 5.13 3.21
N GLY A 100 -29.25 5.21 1.89
CA GLY A 100 -30.12 5.97 0.98
C GLY A 100 -31.57 5.48 1.02
N LEU A 101 -31.74 4.15 1.02
CA LEU A 101 -33.06 3.52 1.15
C LEU A 101 -33.70 3.79 2.52
N LYS A 102 -32.91 3.73 3.61
CA LYS A 102 -33.40 3.97 4.97
C LYS A 102 -33.71 5.46 5.24
N PHE A 103 -32.91 6.38 4.71
CA PHE A 103 -33.14 7.82 4.80
C PHE A 103 -34.36 8.24 3.99
N ALA A 104 -34.54 7.68 2.79
CA ALA A 104 -35.75 7.91 1.99
C ALA A 104 -36.99 7.35 2.70
N ALA A 105 -36.91 6.15 3.28
CA ALA A 105 -38.01 5.56 4.04
C ALA A 105 -38.34 6.33 5.33
N ALA A 106 -37.33 6.73 6.11
CA ALA A 106 -37.53 7.50 7.34
C ALA A 106 -38.00 8.94 7.06
N GLY A 107 -37.40 9.62 6.07
CA GLY A 107 -37.84 10.94 5.63
C GLY A 107 -39.25 10.91 5.03
N GLY A 108 -39.58 9.86 4.27
CA GLY A 108 -40.93 9.61 3.74
C GLY A 108 -41.96 9.38 4.84
N LEU A 109 -41.65 8.54 5.83
CA LEU A 109 -42.53 8.32 6.99
C LEU A 109 -42.77 9.60 7.79
N ILE A 110 -41.71 10.35 8.12
CA ILE A 110 -41.82 11.56 8.95
C ILE A 110 -42.53 12.70 8.19
N SER A 111 -42.27 12.85 6.89
CA SER A 111 -42.99 13.82 6.06
C SER A 111 -44.46 13.45 5.84
N ALA A 112 -44.78 12.15 5.71
CA ALA A 112 -46.15 11.65 5.62
C ALA A 112 -46.96 11.95 6.90
N PHE A 113 -46.36 11.83 8.09
CA PHE A 113 -47.03 12.23 9.35
C PHE A 113 -47.40 13.72 9.38
N PHE A 114 -46.56 14.60 8.83
CA PHE A 114 -46.87 16.03 8.70
C PHE A 114 -47.93 16.34 7.63
N GLN A 115 -47.94 15.58 6.54
CA GLN A 115 -48.99 15.71 5.52
C GLN A 115 -50.34 15.19 6.02
N ALA A 116 -50.34 14.17 6.87
CA ALA A 116 -51.53 13.56 7.46
C ALA A 116 -52.14 14.36 8.64
N ALA A 117 -51.42 15.31 9.23
CA ALA A 117 -51.89 16.13 10.36
C ALA A 117 -52.07 17.62 9.96
N PRO A 118 -53.10 17.97 9.17
CA PRO A 118 -53.32 19.33 8.68
C PRO A 118 -53.65 20.38 9.76
N GLY A 119 -54.06 19.95 10.96
CA GLY A 119 -54.40 20.85 12.09
C GLY A 119 -53.20 21.51 12.78
N LEU A 120 -51.97 21.06 12.51
CA LEU A 120 -50.72 21.63 13.05
C LEU A 120 -50.08 22.71 12.15
N ARG A 121 -50.77 23.11 11.06
CA ARG A 121 -50.30 24.08 10.06
C ARG A 121 -50.42 25.52 10.54
N GLY A 122 -49.71 25.89 11.60
CA GLY A 122 -49.42 27.30 11.91
C GLY A 122 -48.35 27.82 10.93
N GLY A 123 -48.73 28.70 10.01
CA GLY A 123 -48.01 29.03 8.76
C GLY A 123 -46.61 29.66 8.82
N ALA A 124 -45.88 29.60 9.95
CA ALA A 124 -44.50 30.08 10.05
C ALA A 124 -43.56 29.10 10.78
N THR A 125 -44.07 28.27 11.68
CA THR A 125 -43.25 27.35 12.51
C THR A 125 -42.89 26.04 11.79
N THR A 126 -43.49 25.76 10.63
CA THR A 126 -43.29 24.51 9.88
C THR A 126 -42.22 24.59 8.79
N ALA A 127 -41.76 25.80 8.42
CA ALA A 127 -40.76 25.98 7.36
C ALA A 127 -39.34 25.61 7.82
N GLU A 128 -39.00 25.89 9.07
CA GLU A 128 -37.69 25.59 9.64
C GLU A 128 -37.32 24.09 9.60
N PRO A 129 -38.17 23.15 10.08
CA PRO A 129 -37.80 21.73 10.04
C PRO A 129 -37.67 21.19 8.60
N LEU A 130 -38.55 21.61 7.68
CA LEU A 130 -38.43 21.20 6.27
C LEU A 130 -37.14 21.72 5.63
N GLY A 131 -36.66 22.91 6.01
CA GLY A 131 -35.36 23.44 5.59
C GLY A 131 -34.20 22.53 6.01
N TRP A 132 -34.19 22.03 7.25
CA TRP A 132 -33.17 21.10 7.73
C TRP A 132 -33.20 19.74 7.02
N LEU A 133 -34.40 19.25 6.65
CA LEU A 133 -34.54 18.03 5.85
C LEU A 133 -33.97 18.23 4.44
N LEU A 134 -34.21 19.39 3.81
CA LEU A 134 -33.65 19.73 2.50
C LEU A 134 -32.12 19.84 2.56
N ILE A 135 -31.56 20.49 3.58
CA ILE A 135 -30.12 20.57 3.80
C ILE A 135 -29.52 19.17 3.99
N ALA A 136 -30.16 18.31 4.79
CA ALA A 136 -29.72 16.93 5.00
C ALA A 136 -29.69 16.12 3.69
N GLY A 137 -30.74 16.26 2.87
CA GLY A 137 -30.84 15.64 1.54
C GLY A 137 -29.79 16.16 0.56
N PHE A 138 -29.59 17.48 0.51
CA PHE A 138 -28.57 18.11 -0.34
C PHE A 138 -27.16 17.64 0.02
N LEU A 139 -26.80 17.64 1.30
CA LEU A 139 -25.50 17.15 1.77
C LEU A 139 -25.29 15.67 1.44
N TYR A 140 -26.34 14.85 1.54
CA TYR A 140 -26.28 13.44 1.15
C TYR A 140 -26.03 13.28 -0.37
N VAL A 141 -26.76 14.01 -1.22
CA VAL A 141 -26.54 13.99 -2.68
C VAL A 141 -25.12 14.44 -3.02
N LEU A 142 -24.63 15.49 -2.36
CA LEU A 142 -23.26 15.97 -2.54
C LEU A 142 -22.24 14.92 -2.11
N ALA A 143 -22.48 14.18 -1.01
CA ALA A 143 -21.65 13.05 -0.59
C ALA A 143 -21.62 11.93 -1.64
N VAL A 144 -22.78 11.61 -2.23
CA VAL A 144 -22.90 10.58 -3.29
C VAL A 144 -22.14 11.00 -4.55
N LEU A 145 -22.29 12.24 -4.99
CA LEU A 145 -21.53 12.78 -6.12
C LEU A 145 -20.04 12.80 -5.82
N TRP A 146 -19.65 13.23 -4.62
CA TRP A 146 -18.26 13.24 -4.17
C TRP A 146 -17.63 11.84 -4.22
N PHE A 147 -18.36 10.82 -3.75
CA PHE A 147 -17.95 9.42 -3.88
C PHE A 147 -17.75 9.04 -5.35
N GLU A 148 -18.71 9.38 -6.22
CA GLU A 148 -18.70 8.99 -7.63
C GLU A 148 -17.50 9.56 -8.41
N PHE A 149 -17.08 10.79 -8.07
CA PHE A 149 -15.93 11.49 -8.68
C PHE A 149 -14.58 11.16 -8.05
N ARG A 150 -14.53 10.93 -6.73
CA ARG A 150 -13.25 10.75 -6.00
C ARG A 150 -12.89 9.30 -5.71
N CYS A 151 -13.84 8.36 -5.77
CA CYS A 151 -13.54 6.94 -5.60
C CYS A 151 -12.57 6.44 -6.68
N PRO A 152 -11.50 5.70 -6.32
CA PRO A 152 -10.59 5.11 -7.28
C PRO A 152 -11.30 4.25 -8.33
N VAL A 153 -10.89 4.38 -9.59
CA VAL A 153 -11.60 3.78 -10.74
C VAL A 153 -11.63 2.25 -10.67
N LEU A 154 -10.51 1.63 -10.29
CA LEU A 154 -10.39 0.17 -10.21
C LEU A 154 -11.26 -0.39 -9.07
N LEU A 155 -11.32 0.28 -7.91
CA LEU A 155 -12.20 -0.08 -6.80
C LEU A 155 -13.67 0.10 -7.16
N LYS A 156 -14.02 1.21 -7.81
CA LYS A 156 -15.38 1.46 -8.31
C LYS A 156 -15.84 0.35 -9.27
N ARG A 157 -14.93 -0.15 -10.12
CA ARG A 157 -15.21 -1.28 -11.03
C ARG A 157 -15.32 -2.60 -10.28
N ALA A 158 -14.46 -2.87 -9.30
CA ALA A 158 -14.55 -4.06 -8.46
C ALA A 158 -15.84 -4.11 -7.62
N LEU A 159 -16.37 -2.95 -7.22
CA LEU A 159 -17.64 -2.81 -6.50
C LEU A 159 -18.87 -3.01 -7.39
N LYS A 160 -18.76 -2.78 -8.71
CA LYS A 160 -19.83 -3.11 -9.66
C LYS A 160 -19.88 -4.63 -9.85
N LYS A 161 -20.98 -5.26 -9.45
CA LYS A 161 -21.24 -6.71 -9.59
C LYS A 161 -21.56 -7.10 -11.04
N ASP A 162 -20.73 -6.71 -12.00
CA ASP A 162 -20.88 -7.17 -13.39
C ASP A 162 -19.98 -8.39 -13.61
N THR A 163 -20.59 -9.55 -13.89
CA THR A 163 -19.94 -10.86 -13.71
C THR A 163 -19.71 -11.70 -14.97
N SER A 164 -20.14 -11.32 -16.17
CA SER A 164 -20.28 -12.35 -17.22
C SER A 164 -19.26 -12.34 -18.35
N TYR A 165 -18.67 -11.21 -18.75
CA TYR A 165 -17.71 -11.21 -19.86
C TYR A 165 -16.92 -9.88 -19.92
N LEU A 166 -15.59 -9.96 -19.99
CA LEU A 166 -14.73 -8.78 -20.15
C LEU A 166 -14.29 -8.56 -21.60
N GLY A 167 -14.18 -9.63 -22.38
CA GLY A 167 -13.56 -9.58 -23.70
C GLY A 167 -12.07 -9.21 -23.64
N ILE A 168 -11.44 -9.02 -24.80
CA ILE A 168 -10.00 -8.69 -24.88
C ILE A 168 -9.73 -7.26 -24.40
N GLU A 169 -10.56 -6.31 -24.82
CA GLU A 169 -10.41 -4.90 -24.46
C GLU A 169 -10.68 -4.66 -22.96
N GLY A 170 -11.66 -5.34 -22.37
CA GLY A 170 -11.91 -5.27 -20.94
C GLY A 170 -10.75 -5.82 -20.12
N ARG A 171 -10.13 -6.93 -20.56
CA ARG A 171 -8.91 -7.48 -19.96
C ARG A 171 -7.73 -6.51 -20.05
N ARG A 172 -7.49 -5.92 -21.22
CA ARG A 172 -6.43 -4.91 -21.42
C ARG A 172 -6.64 -3.66 -20.57
N TRP A 173 -7.88 -3.20 -20.45
CA TRP A 173 -8.22 -2.07 -19.59
C TRP A 173 -7.97 -2.39 -18.12
N LEU A 174 -8.35 -3.58 -17.66
CA LEU A 174 -8.08 -4.03 -16.29
C LEU A 174 -6.57 -4.16 -16.02
N LEU A 175 -5.80 -4.67 -16.99
CA LEU A 175 -4.35 -4.72 -16.94
C LEU A 175 -3.76 -3.31 -16.76
N ALA A 176 -4.15 -2.36 -17.62
CA ALA A 176 -3.67 -0.98 -17.55
C ALA A 176 -4.01 -0.30 -16.21
N LEU A 177 -5.18 -0.59 -15.64
CA LEU A 177 -5.54 -0.10 -14.30
C LEU A 177 -4.68 -0.70 -13.20
N VAL A 178 -4.31 -1.99 -13.28
CA VAL A 178 -3.39 -2.61 -12.30
C VAL A 178 -1.97 -2.08 -12.48
N GLU A 179 -1.51 -1.88 -13.71
CA GLU A 179 -0.23 -1.26 -14.00
C GLU A 179 -0.16 0.16 -13.42
N ASP A 180 -1.21 0.98 -13.54
CA ASP A 180 -1.24 2.30 -12.91
C ASP A 180 -1.13 2.24 -11.38
N GLU A 181 -1.71 1.21 -10.76
CA GLU A 181 -1.56 1.01 -9.32
C GLU A 181 -0.17 0.54 -8.92
N LEU A 182 0.44 -0.37 -9.68
CA LEU A 182 1.83 -0.81 -9.46
C LEU A 182 2.80 0.35 -9.65
N ARG A 183 2.57 1.21 -10.64
CA ARG A 183 3.37 2.42 -10.87
C ARG A 183 3.47 3.33 -9.64
N ARG A 184 2.45 3.37 -8.78
CA ARG A 184 2.48 4.15 -7.53
C ARG A 184 3.42 3.58 -6.47
N TRP A 185 3.69 2.28 -6.54
CA TRP A 185 4.64 1.59 -5.68
C TRP A 185 6.07 1.64 -6.19
N TRP A 186 6.24 1.97 -7.46
CA TRP A 186 7.54 2.17 -8.08
C TRP A 186 8.16 3.50 -7.65
N ALA A 187 9.44 3.47 -7.30
CA ALA A 187 10.15 4.64 -6.80
C ALA A 187 11.60 4.69 -7.29
N VAL A 188 12.15 5.89 -7.27
CA VAL A 188 13.59 6.14 -7.42
C VAL A 188 14.17 6.51 -6.06
N ALA A 189 15.12 5.72 -5.56
CA ALA A 189 15.85 6.01 -4.34
C ALA A 189 17.27 6.50 -4.68
N PRO A 190 17.60 7.77 -4.41
CA PRO A 190 18.98 8.22 -4.47
C PRO A 190 19.78 7.52 -3.37
N TYR A 191 21.02 7.18 -3.69
CA TYR A 191 21.95 6.52 -2.79
C TYR A 191 23.20 7.38 -2.63
N TRP A 192 23.67 7.51 -1.39
CA TRP A 192 24.85 8.30 -1.04
C TRP A 192 25.76 7.44 -0.17
N PRO A 193 26.53 6.51 -0.77
CA PRO A 193 27.46 5.68 -0.03
C PRO A 193 28.66 6.48 0.43
N ASP A 194 29.25 6.07 1.56
CA ASP A 194 30.62 6.43 1.86
C ASP A 194 31.53 5.75 0.83
N THR A 195 32.34 6.52 0.11
CA THR A 195 33.23 6.01 -0.96
C THR A 195 34.18 4.91 -0.47
N ARG A 196 34.49 4.91 0.83
CA ARG A 196 35.35 3.91 1.49
C ARG A 196 34.64 2.59 1.80
N ALA A 197 33.32 2.55 1.75
CA ALA A 197 32.51 1.37 2.01
C ALA A 197 32.12 0.62 0.72
N LEU A 198 32.46 1.16 -0.46
CA LEU A 198 32.24 0.53 -1.76
C LEU A 198 33.25 -0.59 -2.00
N ASN A 199 32.79 -1.73 -2.48
CA ASN A 199 33.65 -2.84 -2.84
C ASN A 199 34.07 -2.72 -4.33
N PRO A 200 35.35 -2.47 -4.65
CA PRO A 200 35.78 -2.33 -6.05
C PRO A 200 35.59 -3.60 -6.89
N ASP A 201 35.46 -4.78 -6.26
CA ASP A 201 35.25 -6.05 -6.97
C ASP A 201 33.78 -6.26 -7.41
N SER A 202 32.86 -5.38 -6.99
CA SER A 202 31.45 -5.44 -7.38
C SER A 202 31.19 -4.50 -8.55
N ASN A 203 30.75 -5.04 -9.69
CA ASN A 203 30.37 -4.24 -10.87
C ASN A 203 29.38 -3.10 -10.52
N ALA A 204 28.47 -3.36 -9.58
CA ALA A 204 27.52 -2.33 -9.17
C ALA A 204 28.19 -1.19 -8.39
N ASP A 205 29.18 -1.49 -7.56
CA ASP A 205 29.89 -0.48 -6.78
C ASP A 205 30.91 0.29 -7.64
N GLU A 206 31.49 -0.35 -8.65
CA GLU A 206 32.27 0.31 -9.70
C GLU A 206 31.41 1.32 -10.49
N THR A 207 30.19 0.96 -10.87
CA THR A 207 29.30 1.92 -11.54
C THR A 207 28.90 3.08 -10.63
N ILE A 208 28.74 2.83 -9.32
CA ILE A 208 28.44 3.88 -8.35
C ILE A 208 29.61 4.85 -8.20
N SER A 209 30.85 4.36 -8.06
CA SER A 209 32.03 5.21 -7.97
C SER A 209 32.20 6.04 -9.25
N ALA A 210 32.07 5.43 -10.42
CA ALA A 210 32.15 6.12 -11.71
C ALA A 210 31.10 7.24 -11.85
N ILE A 211 29.86 7.02 -11.38
CA ILE A 211 28.81 8.04 -11.38
C ILE A 211 29.15 9.19 -10.43
N MET A 212 29.65 8.88 -9.24
CA MET A 212 30.03 9.88 -8.25
C MET A 212 31.22 10.74 -8.69
N ASP A 213 32.22 10.12 -9.32
CA ASP A 213 33.39 10.82 -9.88
C ASP A 213 32.98 11.81 -10.99
N GLY A 214 31.93 11.49 -11.74
CA GLY A 214 31.32 12.35 -12.75
C GLY A 214 30.37 13.43 -12.21
N TYR A 215 30.38 13.74 -10.90
CA TYR A 215 29.43 14.64 -10.22
C TYR A 215 27.95 14.22 -10.32
N GLY A 216 27.67 12.94 -10.58
CA GLY A 216 26.34 12.38 -10.63
C GLY A 216 25.83 11.90 -9.27
N VAL A 217 24.51 11.80 -9.14
CA VAL A 217 23.87 11.14 -7.98
C VAL A 217 23.48 9.72 -8.38
N PRO A 218 24.08 8.68 -7.79
CA PRO A 218 23.69 7.31 -8.07
C PRO A 218 22.31 7.06 -7.45
N ALA A 219 21.46 6.36 -8.19
CA ALA A 219 20.11 6.05 -7.77
C ALA A 219 19.67 4.69 -8.28
N PHE A 220 18.80 4.05 -7.51
CA PHE A 220 18.14 2.80 -7.85
C PHE A 220 16.69 3.08 -8.20
N SER A 221 16.16 2.39 -9.21
CA SER A 221 14.78 2.52 -9.65
C SER A 221 14.09 1.17 -9.62
N GLY A 222 12.88 1.08 -9.06
CA GLY A 222 12.15 -0.18 -9.00
C GLY A 222 11.13 -0.22 -7.88
N PHE A 223 10.69 -1.43 -7.56
CA PHE A 223 9.90 -1.72 -6.38
C PHE A 223 10.82 -1.83 -5.17
N ASN A 224 10.51 -1.06 -4.13
CA ASN A 224 11.19 -1.21 -2.86
C ASN A 224 10.73 -2.46 -2.12
N VAL A 225 11.45 -2.85 -1.06
CA VAL A 225 11.11 -4.02 -0.23
C VAL A 225 9.64 -4.07 0.21
N ARG A 226 9.07 -2.93 0.61
CA ARG A 226 7.66 -2.85 1.04
C ARG A 226 6.71 -3.13 -0.12
N ALA A 227 7.00 -2.60 -1.30
CA ALA A 227 6.26 -2.85 -2.53
C ALA A 227 6.36 -4.32 -2.93
N CYS A 228 7.56 -4.89 -2.94
CA CYS A 228 7.78 -6.32 -3.23
C CYS A 228 6.94 -7.21 -2.32
N ALA A 229 7.07 -7.04 -1.00
CA ALA A 229 6.30 -7.83 -0.03
C ALA A 229 4.78 -7.68 -0.20
N HIS A 230 4.32 -6.49 -0.61
CA HIS A 230 2.91 -6.25 -0.87
C HIS A 230 2.42 -6.93 -2.15
N ILE A 231 3.20 -6.88 -3.23
CA ILE A 231 2.91 -7.55 -4.50
C ILE A 231 2.91 -9.06 -4.30
N GLU A 232 3.90 -9.60 -3.59
CA GLU A 232 3.97 -11.02 -3.23
C GLU A 232 2.75 -11.48 -2.44
N LYS A 233 2.31 -10.68 -1.46
CA LYS A 233 1.11 -10.98 -0.69
C LYS A 233 -0.13 -11.06 -1.59
N ALA A 234 -0.28 -10.17 -2.58
CA ALA A 234 -1.41 -10.26 -3.51
C ALA A 234 -1.32 -11.46 -4.45
N LEU A 235 -0.12 -11.81 -4.92
CA LEU A 235 0.09 -13.03 -5.71
C LEU A 235 -0.24 -14.28 -4.88
N TYR A 236 0.16 -14.30 -3.61
CA TYR A 236 -0.18 -15.36 -2.68
C TYR A 236 -1.70 -15.44 -2.42
N GLU A 237 -2.38 -14.32 -2.14
CA GLU A 237 -3.84 -14.29 -2.01
C GLU A 237 -4.54 -14.76 -3.30
N TYR A 238 -4.00 -14.40 -4.47
CA TYR A 238 -4.50 -14.88 -5.74
C TYR A 238 -4.31 -16.39 -5.90
N SER A 239 -3.17 -16.94 -5.47
CA SER A 239 -2.93 -18.39 -5.48
C SER A 239 -3.95 -19.15 -4.63
N LEU A 240 -4.29 -18.60 -3.45
CA LEU A 240 -5.30 -19.17 -2.56
C LEU A 240 -6.72 -19.12 -3.14
N VAL A 241 -7.11 -17.99 -3.74
CA VAL A 241 -8.47 -17.81 -4.28
C VAL A 241 -8.68 -18.56 -5.59
N SER A 242 -7.66 -18.61 -6.45
CA SER A 242 -7.74 -19.28 -7.75
C SER A 242 -7.38 -20.78 -7.70
N GLY A 243 -6.82 -21.25 -6.59
CA GLY A 243 -6.30 -22.62 -6.45
C GLY A 243 -5.07 -22.93 -7.31
N LYS A 244 -4.48 -21.91 -7.97
CA LYS A 244 -3.28 -22.07 -8.80
C LYS A 244 -2.02 -21.91 -7.97
N THR A 245 -1.05 -22.80 -8.16
CA THR A 245 0.25 -22.66 -7.50
C THR A 245 1.09 -21.61 -8.22
N ILE A 246 1.70 -20.72 -7.43
CA ILE A 246 2.75 -19.83 -7.91
C ILE A 246 4.05 -20.31 -7.29
N TRP A 247 5.04 -20.50 -8.14
CA TRP A 247 6.40 -20.85 -7.77
C TRP A 247 7.25 -19.60 -7.67
N ARG A 248 8.30 -19.67 -6.87
CA ARG A 248 9.32 -18.65 -6.73
C ARG A 248 10.64 -19.23 -7.18
N ASN A 249 11.43 -18.41 -7.86
CA ASN A 249 12.78 -18.74 -8.24
C ASN A 249 13.68 -17.56 -7.85
N ASP A 250 14.29 -17.67 -6.68
CA ASP A 250 15.11 -16.60 -6.08
C ASP A 250 16.55 -16.57 -6.63
N HIS A 251 17.02 -17.64 -7.28
CA HIS A 251 18.40 -17.77 -7.74
C HIS A 251 18.47 -18.49 -9.08
N PHE A 252 19.34 -18.03 -9.99
CA PHE A 252 19.57 -18.63 -11.32
C PHE A 252 19.83 -20.15 -11.33
N HIS A 253 20.14 -20.78 -10.19
CA HIS A 253 20.60 -22.17 -10.10
C HIS A 253 19.96 -23.05 -9.01
N SER A 254 18.88 -22.63 -8.34
CA SER A 254 18.21 -23.49 -7.34
C SER A 254 16.71 -23.64 -7.62
N GLY A 255 16.16 -24.79 -7.21
CA GLY A 255 14.82 -25.27 -7.56
C GLY A 255 13.66 -24.32 -7.24
N LEU A 256 12.48 -24.72 -7.72
CA LEU A 256 11.24 -23.96 -7.54
C LEU A 256 10.69 -24.14 -6.13
N ASP A 257 10.63 -23.04 -5.38
CA ASP A 257 9.98 -23.00 -4.07
C ASP A 257 8.53 -22.55 -4.23
N LYS A 258 7.60 -23.10 -3.44
CA LYS A 258 6.23 -22.59 -3.42
C LYS A 258 6.23 -21.14 -2.91
N LEU A 259 5.46 -20.27 -3.56
CA LEU A 259 5.39 -18.86 -3.16
C LEU A 259 4.84 -18.73 -1.74
N GLU A 260 5.65 -18.14 -0.87
CA GLU A 260 5.25 -17.67 0.45
C GLU A 260 5.66 -16.19 0.59
N PRO A 261 4.79 -15.30 1.10
CA PRO A 261 5.14 -13.90 1.26
C PRO A 261 6.36 -13.78 2.17
N ARG A 262 7.45 -13.17 1.69
CA ARG A 262 8.65 -12.93 2.50
C ARG A 262 8.93 -11.44 2.59
N TYR A 263 9.61 -11.07 3.66
CA TYR A 263 10.09 -9.71 3.83
C TYR A 263 11.61 -9.72 3.87
N THR A 264 12.22 -9.13 2.85
CA THR A 264 13.67 -9.07 2.70
C THR A 264 14.23 -7.90 3.50
N ILE A 265 15.16 -8.13 4.42
CA ILE A 265 15.82 -7.04 5.13
C ILE A 265 16.95 -6.51 4.23
N PRO A 266 16.96 -5.22 3.85
CA PRO A 266 18.03 -4.68 3.01
C PRO A 266 19.36 -4.77 3.77
N ALA A 267 20.35 -5.42 3.15
CA ALA A 267 21.69 -5.52 3.69
C ALA A 267 22.52 -4.25 3.39
N ASN A 268 23.49 -3.95 4.24
CA ASN A 268 24.56 -2.96 4.00
C ASN A 268 24.10 -1.51 3.73
N GLY A 269 22.90 -1.12 4.18
CA GLY A 269 22.41 0.26 4.03
C GLY A 269 22.12 0.69 2.59
N ARG A 270 22.23 -0.23 1.61
CA ARG A 270 21.93 0.00 0.19
C ARG A 270 20.42 -0.11 -0.05
N PRO A 271 19.81 0.77 -0.85
CA PRO A 271 18.42 0.63 -1.26
C PRO A 271 18.25 -0.66 -2.08
N LEU A 272 17.43 -1.59 -1.58
CA LEU A 272 17.02 -2.76 -2.35
C LEU A 272 15.79 -2.38 -3.20
N MET A 273 16.03 -2.16 -4.49
CA MET A 273 15.01 -1.96 -5.51
C MET A 273 15.04 -3.12 -6.49
N GLN A 274 13.86 -3.61 -6.84
CA GLN A 274 13.72 -4.80 -7.69
C GLN A 274 12.69 -4.58 -8.79
N THR A 275 12.82 -5.35 -9.86
CA THR A 275 11.82 -5.49 -10.92
C THR A 275 11.15 -6.85 -10.81
N LEU A 276 9.87 -6.88 -11.15
CA LEU A 276 9.03 -8.07 -11.10
C LEU A 276 9.08 -8.76 -12.46
N HIS A 277 9.34 -10.07 -12.46
CA HIS A 277 9.20 -10.89 -13.65
C HIS A 277 8.37 -12.13 -13.33
N LEU A 278 7.27 -12.29 -14.06
CA LEU A 278 6.33 -13.40 -13.91
C LEU A 278 6.36 -14.23 -15.20
N SER A 279 6.81 -15.47 -15.11
CA SER A 279 6.90 -16.37 -16.26
C SER A 279 6.01 -17.59 -16.09
N ARG A 280 5.90 -18.42 -17.14
CA ARG A 280 5.23 -19.71 -17.07
C ARG A 280 6.23 -20.85 -17.07
N VAL A 281 5.94 -21.88 -16.28
CA VAL A 281 6.64 -23.16 -16.37
C VAL A 281 6.37 -23.75 -17.76
N SER A 282 7.44 -23.94 -18.53
CA SER A 282 7.34 -24.62 -19.82
C SER A 282 7.09 -26.12 -19.62
N ALA A 283 6.48 -26.78 -20.59
CA ALA A 283 6.27 -28.23 -20.57
C ALA A 283 7.58 -29.04 -20.51
N TRP A 284 8.72 -28.41 -20.84
CA TRP A 284 10.04 -28.99 -20.69
C TRP A 284 10.53 -28.91 -19.25
N ASN A 285 10.40 -27.73 -18.62
CA ASN A 285 10.87 -27.49 -17.25
C ASN A 285 10.02 -28.25 -16.21
N SER A 286 8.72 -28.44 -16.47
CA SER A 286 7.84 -29.22 -15.58
C SER A 286 8.21 -30.71 -15.47
N LYS A 287 9.01 -31.23 -16.42
CA LYS A 287 9.51 -32.62 -16.37
C LYS A 287 10.78 -32.75 -15.52
N VAL A 288 11.45 -31.63 -15.23
CA VAL A 288 12.72 -31.59 -14.52
C VAL A 288 12.51 -31.17 -13.05
N ASP A 289 11.57 -30.26 -12.80
CA ASP A 289 11.26 -29.74 -11.46
C ASP A 289 9.95 -30.34 -10.91
N GLU A 290 10.09 -31.33 -10.03
CA GLU A 290 9.05 -32.33 -9.69
C GLU A 290 7.96 -31.92 -8.67
N PRO A 291 7.67 -30.63 -8.46
CA PRO A 291 6.28 -30.31 -8.10
C PRO A 291 5.57 -29.37 -9.07
N SER A 292 6.25 -28.86 -10.11
CA SER A 292 5.69 -27.83 -10.99
C SER A 292 4.91 -28.40 -12.19
N GLN A 293 3.75 -27.82 -12.50
CA GLN A 293 2.96 -28.20 -13.68
C GLN A 293 3.18 -27.22 -14.83
N ALA A 294 3.05 -27.71 -16.06
CA ALA A 294 3.13 -26.85 -17.24
C ALA A 294 2.04 -25.76 -17.20
N GLY A 295 2.44 -24.50 -17.34
CA GLY A 295 1.54 -23.35 -17.23
C GLY A 295 1.40 -22.75 -15.83
N ASP A 296 2.01 -23.34 -14.80
CA ASP A 296 2.14 -22.70 -13.49
C ASP A 296 2.94 -21.40 -13.62
N LEU A 297 2.67 -20.44 -12.73
CA LEU A 297 3.36 -19.15 -12.74
C LEU A 297 4.63 -19.23 -11.90
N VAL A 298 5.71 -18.63 -12.40
CA VAL A 298 6.99 -18.51 -11.69
C VAL A 298 7.30 -17.03 -11.49
N LEU A 299 7.36 -16.63 -10.23
CA LEU A 299 7.79 -15.32 -9.76
C LEU A 299 9.32 -15.26 -9.67
N ARG A 300 9.90 -14.20 -10.24
CA ARG A 300 11.31 -13.83 -10.08
C ARG A 300 11.42 -12.34 -9.77
N TRP A 301 12.31 -12.01 -8.84
CA TRP A 301 12.71 -10.63 -8.57
C TRP A 301 14.12 -10.42 -9.10
N PHE A 302 14.31 -9.37 -9.90
CA PHE A 302 15.63 -8.98 -10.37
C PHE A 302 16.05 -7.68 -9.68
N GLU A 303 17.26 -7.66 -9.12
CA GLU A 303 17.82 -6.43 -8.57
C GLU A 303 17.98 -5.38 -9.67
N SER A 304 17.48 -4.17 -9.40
CA SER A 304 17.57 -3.07 -10.35
C SER A 304 19.00 -2.59 -10.48
N SER A 305 19.39 -2.26 -11.71
CA SER A 305 20.69 -1.65 -12.00
C SER A 305 20.80 -0.23 -11.44
N VAL A 306 22.03 0.20 -11.20
CA VAL A 306 22.35 1.56 -10.78
C VAL A 306 22.24 2.49 -12.00
N GLY A 307 21.58 3.63 -11.83
CA GLY A 307 21.56 4.69 -12.82
C GLY A 307 21.88 6.05 -12.23
N ILE A 308 22.04 7.04 -13.11
CA ILE A 308 22.20 8.44 -12.70
C ILE A 308 20.81 9.02 -12.44
N GLN A 309 20.56 9.58 -11.26
CA GLN A 309 19.24 9.99 -10.77
C GLN A 309 18.43 10.81 -11.79
N HIS A 310 19.06 11.78 -12.47
CA HIS A 310 18.36 12.66 -13.42
C HIS A 310 18.09 12.01 -14.80
N ARG A 311 18.70 10.85 -15.09
CA ARG A 311 18.46 10.06 -16.31
C ARG A 311 17.44 8.95 -16.11
N LEU A 312 17.12 8.61 -14.86
CA LEU A 312 16.11 7.62 -14.55
C LEU A 312 14.71 8.17 -14.83
N SER A 313 13.83 7.30 -15.33
CA SER A 313 12.44 7.64 -15.57
C SER A 313 11.77 8.12 -14.28
N LYS A 314 10.87 9.10 -14.41
CA LYS A 314 9.99 9.47 -13.30
C LYS A 314 8.86 8.45 -13.20
N PRO A 315 8.27 8.21 -12.01
CA PRO A 315 7.20 7.23 -11.86
C PRO A 315 6.07 7.36 -12.89
N LYS A 316 5.72 8.59 -13.30
CA LYS A 316 4.67 8.84 -14.31
C LYS A 316 5.00 8.33 -15.71
N ASP A 317 6.28 8.26 -16.05
CA ASP A 317 6.78 7.97 -17.40
C ASP A 317 7.33 6.55 -17.52
N VAL A 318 7.20 5.75 -16.44
CA VAL A 318 7.66 4.37 -16.40
C VAL A 318 6.70 3.46 -17.17
N ASP A 319 7.30 2.67 -18.07
CA ASP A 319 6.65 1.57 -18.73
C ASP A 319 6.59 0.37 -17.79
N MET A 320 5.39 0.13 -17.24
CA MET A 320 5.19 -0.95 -16.28
C MET A 320 5.27 -2.34 -16.90
N SER A 321 5.10 -2.46 -18.22
CA SER A 321 5.23 -3.75 -18.90
C SER A 321 6.66 -4.30 -18.82
N ARG A 322 7.65 -3.40 -18.67
CA ARG A 322 9.07 -3.75 -18.48
C ARG A 322 9.43 -3.97 -17.01
N GLU A 323 8.93 -3.13 -16.11
CA GLU A 323 9.24 -3.22 -14.67
C GLU A 323 8.46 -4.33 -13.95
N ALA A 324 7.32 -4.74 -14.50
CA ALA A 324 6.46 -5.83 -14.05
C ALA A 324 6.17 -6.80 -15.21
N GLU A 325 7.24 -7.35 -15.77
CA GLU A 325 7.17 -8.22 -16.94
C GLU A 325 6.33 -9.47 -16.67
N GLY A 326 5.53 -9.86 -17.68
CA GLY A 326 4.72 -11.07 -17.64
C GLY A 326 3.45 -10.99 -16.76
N LEU A 327 3.13 -9.81 -16.20
CA LEU A 327 1.87 -9.56 -15.49
C LEU A 327 0.64 -9.90 -16.36
N VAL A 328 0.77 -9.77 -17.68
CA VAL A 328 -0.22 -10.16 -18.70
C VAL A 328 -0.73 -11.59 -18.50
N HIS A 329 0.10 -12.51 -18.02
CA HIS A 329 -0.31 -13.92 -17.81
C HIS A 329 -1.44 -14.08 -16.79
N LEU A 330 -1.62 -13.12 -15.87
CA LEU A 330 -2.74 -13.09 -14.92
C LEU A 330 -4.05 -12.63 -15.57
N PHE A 331 -3.97 -11.93 -16.70
CA PHE A 331 -5.09 -11.32 -17.40
C PHE A 331 -5.54 -12.11 -18.64
N GLU A 332 -4.96 -13.28 -18.90
CA GLU A 332 -5.35 -14.08 -20.07
C GLU A 332 -6.76 -14.67 -19.97
N ARG A 333 -7.26 -14.96 -18.77
CA ARG A 333 -8.64 -15.42 -18.55
C ARG A 333 -9.44 -14.37 -17.80
N ASP A 334 -10.72 -14.25 -18.13
CA ASP A 334 -11.61 -13.26 -17.51
C ASP A 334 -11.73 -13.49 -15.99
N GLU A 335 -11.83 -14.76 -15.57
CA GLU A 335 -11.89 -15.13 -14.15
C GLU A 335 -10.62 -14.76 -13.38
N SER A 336 -9.44 -15.03 -13.95
CA SER A 336 -8.17 -14.68 -13.31
C SER A 336 -7.96 -13.17 -13.25
N ALA A 337 -8.32 -12.47 -14.34
CA ALA A 337 -8.27 -11.02 -14.41
C ALA A 337 -9.17 -10.39 -13.34
N LEU A 338 -10.42 -10.84 -13.20
CA LEU A 338 -11.36 -10.36 -12.18
C LEU A 338 -10.86 -10.65 -10.76
N THR A 339 -10.32 -11.84 -10.54
CA THR A 339 -9.84 -12.24 -9.21
C THR A 339 -8.65 -11.38 -8.78
N PHE A 340 -7.64 -11.26 -9.64
CA PHE A 340 -6.46 -10.47 -9.34
C PHE A 340 -6.79 -8.98 -9.22
N THR A 341 -7.63 -8.43 -10.11
CA THR A 341 -8.05 -7.02 -10.01
C THR A 341 -8.85 -6.73 -8.75
N ARG A 342 -9.68 -7.64 -8.25
CA ARG A 342 -10.36 -7.48 -6.96
C ARG A 342 -9.38 -7.42 -5.79
N ILE A 343 -8.32 -8.23 -5.82
CA ILE A 343 -7.26 -8.21 -4.80
C ILE A 343 -6.55 -6.86 -4.83
N ILE A 344 -6.11 -6.40 -6.01
CA ILE A 344 -5.47 -5.08 -6.17
C ILE A 344 -6.43 -3.93 -5.82
N ALA A 345 -7.72 -4.06 -6.12
CA ALA A 345 -8.75 -3.08 -5.77
C ALA A 345 -8.84 -2.86 -4.26
N SER A 346 -8.66 -3.93 -3.49
CA SER A 346 -8.69 -3.84 -2.03
C SER A 346 -7.62 -2.88 -1.48
N TRP A 347 -6.50 -2.69 -2.20
CA TRP A 347 -5.44 -1.77 -1.82
C TRP A 347 -5.88 -0.31 -1.89
N GLN A 348 -6.81 0.00 -2.80
CA GLN A 348 -7.32 1.35 -2.99
C GLN A 348 -8.31 1.78 -1.91
N ASN A 349 -8.74 0.88 -1.02
CA ASN A 349 -9.73 1.16 0.02
C ASN A 349 -9.32 2.32 0.95
N THR A 350 -8.03 2.53 1.16
CA THR A 350 -7.48 3.59 2.01
C THR A 350 -6.89 4.78 1.24
N MET A 351 -7.05 4.83 -0.07
CA MET A 351 -6.49 5.93 -0.88
C MET A 351 -7.22 7.26 -0.69
N ARG A 352 -6.52 8.36 -1.00
CA ARG A 352 -7.06 9.72 -1.00
C ARG A 352 -7.69 10.08 0.37
N PRO A 353 -6.91 10.11 1.45
CA PRO A 353 -7.42 10.23 2.82
C PRO A 353 -8.16 11.55 3.03
N THR A 354 -7.72 12.63 2.37
CA THR A 354 -8.42 13.93 2.38
C THR A 354 -9.80 13.85 1.74
N SER A 355 -9.92 13.14 0.61
CA SER A 355 -11.20 12.95 -0.08
C SER A 355 -12.15 12.08 0.74
N ARG A 356 -11.62 11.04 1.42
CA ARG A 356 -12.38 10.22 2.37
C ARG A 356 -12.84 11.05 3.57
N LEU A 357 -12.00 11.92 4.11
CA LEU A 357 -12.35 12.78 5.23
C LEU A 357 -13.51 13.72 4.88
N ILE A 358 -13.47 14.35 3.71
CA ILE A 358 -14.58 15.18 3.22
C ILE A 358 -15.85 14.35 3.08
N LEU A 359 -15.77 13.14 2.52
CA LEU A 359 -16.92 12.25 2.40
C LEU A 359 -17.54 11.92 3.78
N ILE A 360 -16.70 11.58 4.76
CA ILE A 360 -17.12 11.28 6.13
C ILE A 360 -17.80 12.51 6.75
N LEU A 361 -17.20 13.70 6.60
CA LEU A 361 -17.78 14.94 7.11
C LEU A 361 -19.13 15.26 6.47
N LEU A 362 -19.29 15.04 5.17
CA LEU A 362 -20.57 15.24 4.48
C LEU A 362 -21.66 14.30 4.99
N PHE A 363 -21.34 13.02 5.20
CA PHE A 363 -22.28 12.07 5.79
C PHE A 363 -22.62 12.42 7.24
N LEU A 364 -21.63 12.83 8.05
CA LEU A 364 -21.86 13.26 9.43
C LEU A 364 -22.69 14.55 9.50
N ALA A 365 -22.43 15.51 8.63
CA ALA A 365 -23.21 16.74 8.54
C ALA A 365 -24.65 16.48 8.09
N SER A 366 -24.85 15.60 7.10
CA SER A 366 -26.18 15.15 6.67
C SER A 366 -26.93 14.45 7.82
N ALA A 367 -26.28 13.54 8.53
CA ALA A 367 -26.87 12.87 9.69
C ALA A 367 -27.16 13.85 10.85
N GLY A 368 -26.26 14.81 11.11
CA GLY A 368 -26.46 15.85 12.11
C GLY A 368 -27.65 16.76 11.79
N ALA A 369 -27.77 17.20 10.53
CA ALA A 369 -28.93 17.96 10.05
C ALA A 369 -30.23 17.16 10.17
N PHE A 370 -30.20 15.86 9.88
CA PHE A 370 -31.35 14.98 10.04
C PHE A 370 -31.74 14.77 11.52
N CYS A 371 -30.78 14.56 12.42
CA CYS A 371 -31.05 14.49 13.86
C CYS A 371 -31.63 15.80 14.38
N TRP A 372 -31.12 16.94 13.91
CA TRP A 372 -31.66 18.26 14.26
C TRP A 372 -33.09 18.45 13.77
N PHE A 373 -33.39 18.00 12.54
CA PHE A 373 -34.75 17.92 12.03
C PHE A 373 -35.64 17.10 12.96
N VAL A 374 -35.27 15.87 13.32
CA VAL A 374 -36.06 15.03 14.24
C VAL A 374 -36.25 15.70 15.61
N TYR A 375 -35.22 16.36 16.13
CA TYR A 375 -35.33 17.11 17.39
C TYR A 375 -36.34 18.26 17.30
N LEU A 376 -36.27 19.08 16.25
CA LEU A 376 -37.25 20.15 16.00
C LEU A 376 -38.67 19.58 15.85
N GLN A 377 -38.79 18.45 15.15
CA GLN A 377 -40.07 17.76 15.00
C GLN A 377 -40.66 17.32 16.34
N MET A 378 -39.87 16.66 17.18
CA MET A 378 -40.31 16.26 18.52
C MET A 378 -40.66 17.46 19.40
N ARG A 379 -39.89 18.56 19.30
CA ARG A 379 -40.15 19.80 20.05
C ARG A 379 -41.47 20.47 19.65
N ILE A 380 -41.85 20.43 18.38
CA ILE A 380 -43.13 20.98 17.90
C ILE A 380 -44.29 20.07 18.26
N LEU A 381 -44.10 18.75 18.21
CA LEU A 381 -45.16 17.76 18.45
C LEU A 381 -45.47 17.53 19.94
N LEU A 382 -44.46 17.51 20.83
CA LEU A 382 -44.68 17.24 22.26
C LEU A 382 -45.70 18.18 22.92
N PRO A 383 -45.64 19.51 22.70
CA PRO A 383 -46.59 20.46 23.28
C PRO A 383 -48.00 20.34 22.71
N SER A 384 -48.18 19.68 21.56
CA SER A 384 -49.48 19.47 20.92
C SER A 384 -50.16 18.15 21.30
N LEU A 385 -49.42 17.27 21.99
CA LEU A 385 -49.88 15.96 22.48
C LEU A 385 -50.20 15.96 23.98
N ILE A 386 -49.78 17.00 24.71
CA ILE A 386 -50.16 17.31 26.11
C ILE A 386 -51.29 18.32 26.04
#